data_AF-A0A9D3MPX9-F1
#
_entry.id   AF-A0A9D3MPX9-F1
#
_cell.length_a   1.000
_cell.length_b   1.000
_cell.length_c   1.000
_cell.angle_alpha   90.00
_cell.angle_beta   90.00
_cell.angle_gamma   90.00
#
_symmetry.space_group_name_H-M   'P 1'
#
loop_
_entity.id
_entity.type
_entity.pdbx_description
1 polymer ?
#
loop_
_entity_poly.entity_id
_entity_poly.type
_entity_poly.pdbx_seq_one_letter_code
_entity_poly.pdbx_strand_id
1 'polypeptide(L)'
;MDVQDTAELLIFIRGVTANFEMCEELAALQSLKGTTTGEDIFDKVCQTMQQLDLDWAKLASITTDGAPSMVGASRGLIGRMNREMEERGLTARYKYTA
;
A
#
# COMPACT_ATOMS: atom_id res chain seq x y z
N MET A 1 13.56 -19.45 23.30
CA MET A 1 13.57 -19.65 21.84
C MET A 1 12.73 -18.52 21.29
N ASP A 2 13.39 -17.55 20.67
CA ASP A 2 12.82 -16.26 20.27
C ASP A 2 11.68 -16.45 19.28
N VAL A 3 10.48 -15.96 19.62
CA VAL A 3 9.35 -15.94 18.68
C VAL A 3 9.68 -14.77 17.74
N GLN A 4 10.12 -15.11 16.53
CA GLN A 4 10.67 -14.14 15.57
C GLN A 4 9.71 -12.95 15.40
N ASP A 5 10.18 -11.74 15.72
CA ASP A 5 9.47 -10.48 15.54
C ASP A 5 9.02 -10.31 14.08
N THR A 6 7.81 -10.78 13.80
CA THR A 6 7.21 -10.84 12.48
C THR A 6 5.87 -10.13 12.58
N ALA A 7 5.76 -8.98 11.96
CA ALA A 7 4.49 -8.28 11.80
C ALA A 7 3.75 -8.81 10.58
N GLU A 8 2.42 -8.70 10.59
CA GLU A 8 1.59 -9.02 9.43
C GLU A 8 1.02 -7.74 8.82
N LEU A 9 1.12 -7.64 7.50
CA LEU A 9 0.56 -6.57 6.69
C LEU A 9 -0.62 -7.12 5.90
N LEU A 10 -1.82 -6.64 6.22
CA LEU A 10 -3.02 -6.90 5.46
C LEU A 10 -3.19 -5.81 4.41
N ILE A 11 -3.34 -6.23 3.14
CA ILE A 11 -3.57 -5.31 2.02
C ILE A 11 -4.97 -5.57 1.49
N PHE A 12 -5.81 -4.55 1.53
CA PHE A 12 -7.17 -4.58 0.99
C PHE A 12 -7.24 -3.76 -0.30
N ILE A 13 -8.01 -4.25 -1.27
CA ILE A 13 -8.38 -3.48 -2.46
C ILE A 13 -9.84 -3.10 -2.33
N ARG A 14 -10.12 -1.81 -2.57
CA ARG A 14 -11.46 -1.27 -2.62
C ARG A 14 -11.75 -0.80 -4.03
N GLY A 15 -12.88 -1.21 -4.58
CA GLY A 15 -13.29 -0.87 -5.94
C GLY A 15 -14.79 -0.62 -6.03
N VAL A 16 -15.21 -0.17 -7.21
CA VAL A 16 -16.62 0.00 -7.56
C VAL A 16 -16.92 -0.92 -8.74
N THR A 17 -17.96 -1.73 -8.63
CA THR A 17 -18.37 -2.62 -9.73
C THR A 17 -19.11 -1.83 -10.82
N ALA A 18 -19.35 -2.48 -11.97
CA ALA A 18 -20.19 -1.93 -13.03
C ALA A 18 -21.63 -1.61 -12.56
N ASN A 19 -22.08 -2.22 -11.47
CA ASN A 19 -23.39 -1.96 -10.84
C ASN A 19 -23.35 -0.83 -9.80
N PHE A 20 -22.25 -0.08 -9.71
CA PHE A 20 -22.02 0.96 -8.70
C PHE A 20 -22.01 0.46 -7.25
N GLU A 21 -21.67 -0.81 -7.05
CA GLU A 21 -21.54 -1.39 -5.72
C GLU A 21 -20.10 -1.22 -5.24
N MET A 22 -19.95 -0.78 -3.99
CA MET A 22 -18.64 -0.75 -3.31
C MET A 22 -18.25 -2.15 -2.90
N CYS A 23 -17.07 -2.60 -3.33
CA CYS A 23 -16.49 -3.88 -2.93
C CYS A 23 -15.17 -3.67 -2.21
N GLU A 24 -14.90 -4.50 -1.22
CA GLU A 24 -13.64 -4.58 -0.50
C GLU A 24 -13.22 -6.05 -0.43
N GLU A 25 -11.98 -6.33 -0.81
CA GLU A 25 -11.42 -7.69 -0.79
C GLU A 25 -10.00 -7.68 -0.21
N LEU A 26 -9.67 -8.73 0.56
CA LEU A 26 -8.31 -8.95 1.03
C LEU A 26 -7.44 -9.42 -0.14
N ALA A 27 -6.57 -8.54 -0.60
CA ALA A 27 -5.69 -8.78 -1.74
C ALA A 27 -4.47 -9.64 -1.36
N ALA A 28 -3.89 -9.39 -0.18
CA ALA A 28 -2.76 -10.13 0.32
C ALA A 28 -2.64 -10.06 1.85
N LEU A 29 -2.07 -11.13 2.42
CA LEU A 29 -1.52 -11.17 3.77
C LEU A 29 -0.01 -11.38 3.65
N GLN A 30 0.77 -10.35 3.97
CA GLN A 30 2.22 -10.35 3.83
C GLN A 30 2.91 -10.34 5.19
N SER A 31 3.91 -11.19 5.39
CA SER A 31 4.74 -11.14 6.60
C SER A 31 5.88 -10.13 6.42
N LEU A 32 6.05 -9.26 7.40
CA LEU A 32 7.16 -8.31 7.55
C LEU A 32 8.08 -8.83 8.66
N LYS A 33 9.25 -9.37 8.27
CA LYS A 33 10.20 -9.94 9.23
C LYS A 33 11.25 -8.92 9.59
N GLY A 34 11.49 -8.74 10.89
CA GLY A 34 12.58 -7.90 11.42
C GLY A 34 12.22 -6.42 11.52
N THR A 35 11.75 -5.78 10.45
CA THR A 35 11.39 -4.36 10.47
C THR A 35 10.04 -4.07 9.81
N THR A 36 9.41 -2.96 10.21
CA THR A 36 8.14 -2.45 9.71
C THR A 36 8.27 -1.02 9.18
N THR A 37 9.35 -0.78 8.42
CA THR A 37 9.58 0.55 7.84
C THR A 37 8.66 0.80 6.65
N GLY A 38 8.51 2.07 6.26
CA GLY A 38 7.77 2.40 5.04
C GLY A 38 8.37 1.79 3.77
N GLU A 39 9.64 1.40 3.78
CA GLU A 39 10.29 0.67 2.67
C GLU A 39 9.78 -0.76 2.59
N ASP A 40 9.87 -1.49 3.71
CA ASP A 40 9.41 -2.88 3.81
C ASP A 40 7.94 -3.01 3.38
N ILE A 41 7.11 -2.05 3.80
CA ILE A 41 5.69 -2.02 3.47
C ILE A 41 5.48 -1.68 1.98
N PHE A 42 6.22 -0.71 1.44
CA PHE A 42 6.15 -0.32 0.03
C PHE A 42 6.52 -1.49 -0.90
N ASP A 43 7.57 -2.24 -0.57
CA ASP A 43 8.01 -3.39 -1.36
C ASP A 43 6.93 -4.46 -1.42
N LYS A 44 6.26 -4.73 -0.29
CA LYS A 44 5.13 -5.68 -0.23
C LYS A 44 3.90 -5.21 -0.99
N VAL A 45 3.61 -3.91 -0.98
CA VAL A 45 2.53 -3.33 -1.79
C VAL A 45 2.85 -3.45 -3.29
N CYS A 46 4.07 -3.10 -3.73
CA CYS A 46 4.49 -3.23 -5.12
C CYS A 46 4.46 -4.68 -5.60
N GLN A 47 4.94 -5.61 -4.78
CA GLN A 47 4.86 -7.04 -5.04
C GLN A 47 3.41 -7.48 -5.23
N THR A 48 2.50 -7.03 -4.37
CA THR A 48 1.06 -7.37 -4.45
C THR A 48 0.42 -6.79 -5.72
N MET A 49 0.72 -5.53 -6.06
CA MET A 49 0.26 -4.89 -7.29
C MET A 49 0.70 -5.68 -8.54
N GLN A 50 1.96 -6.14 -8.57
CA GLN A 50 2.48 -6.94 -9.67
C GLN A 50 1.84 -8.34 -9.73
N GLN A 51 1.69 -9.02 -8.59
CA GLN A 51 1.12 -10.37 -8.52
C GLN A 51 -0.33 -10.44 -8.98
N LEU A 52 -1.09 -9.37 -8.72
CA LEU A 52 -2.49 -9.24 -9.10
C LEU A 52 -2.69 -8.52 -10.44
N ASP A 53 -1.60 -8.19 -11.14
CA ASP A 53 -1.61 -7.44 -12.40
C ASP A 53 -2.47 -6.16 -12.34
N LEU A 54 -2.33 -5.43 -11.23
CA LEU A 54 -3.10 -4.22 -10.98
C LEU A 54 -2.49 -3.04 -11.72
N ASP A 55 -3.36 -2.34 -12.44
CA ASP A 55 -3.00 -1.13 -13.16
C ASP A 55 -2.84 0.05 -12.20
N TRP A 56 -1.61 0.58 -12.12
CA TRP A 56 -1.27 1.76 -11.33
C TRP A 56 -2.11 2.98 -11.72
N ALA A 57 -2.51 3.10 -12.99
CA ALA A 57 -3.36 4.21 -13.45
C ALA A 57 -4.77 4.17 -12.84
N LYS A 58 -5.20 3.02 -12.30
CA LYS A 58 -6.50 2.85 -11.62
C LYS A 58 -6.43 3.06 -10.12
N LEU A 59 -5.25 3.20 -9.53
CA LEU A 59 -5.12 3.43 -8.09
C LEU A 59 -5.59 4.85 -7.74
N ALA A 60 -6.77 4.95 -7.13
CA ALA A 60 -7.40 6.24 -6.84
C ALA A 60 -7.01 6.81 -5.46
N SER A 61 -6.81 5.95 -4.45
CA SER A 61 -6.51 6.37 -3.08
C SER A 61 -5.78 5.29 -2.30
N ILE A 62 -5.14 5.71 -1.20
CA ILE A 62 -4.50 4.82 -0.23
C ILE A 62 -4.99 5.23 1.17
N THR A 63 -5.43 4.26 1.97
CA THR A 63 -5.86 4.47 3.37
C THR A 63 -4.93 3.66 4.28
N THR A 64 -4.42 4.30 5.33
CA THR A 64 -3.43 3.71 6.25
C THR A 64 -3.79 4.09 7.68
N ASP A 65 -3.30 3.35 8.67
CA ASP A 65 -3.54 3.58 10.11
C ASP A 65 -2.90 4.86 10.70
N GLY A 66 -2.16 5.62 9.88
CA GLY A 66 -1.55 6.87 10.31
C GLY A 66 -0.17 6.73 10.95
N ALA A 67 0.38 5.51 11.08
CA ALA A 67 1.70 5.32 11.66
C ALA A 67 2.79 6.08 10.88
N PRO A 68 3.88 6.54 11.52
CA PRO A 68 4.95 7.27 10.84
C PRO A 68 5.58 6.52 9.65
N SER A 69 5.66 5.18 9.75
CA SER A 69 6.11 4.30 8.66
C SER A 69 5.15 4.31 7.47
N MET A 70 3.88 4.67 7.66
CA MET A 70 2.88 4.79 6.59
C MET A 70 2.84 6.20 6.00
N VAL A 71 2.74 7.23 6.84
CA VAL A 71 2.39 8.60 6.39
C VAL A 71 3.58 9.51 6.10
N GLY A 72 4.80 9.10 6.44
CA GLY A 72 5.99 9.93 6.24
C GLY A 72 6.21 10.37 4.79
N ALA A 73 6.32 11.67 4.54
CA ALA A 73 6.41 12.25 3.19
C ALA A 73 7.63 11.82 2.36
N SER A 74 8.73 11.42 3.02
CA SER A 74 9.94 10.94 2.33
C SER A 74 10.21 9.46 2.54
N ARG A 75 9.99 8.93 3.75
CA ARG A 75 10.40 7.57 4.12
C ARG A 75 9.21 6.64 4.39
N GLY A 76 8.01 7.19 4.54
CA GLY A 76 6.80 6.40 4.75
C GLY A 76 6.24 5.86 3.44
N LEU A 77 5.32 4.89 3.56
CA LEU A 77 4.63 4.28 2.41
C LEU A 77 4.05 5.32 1.46
N ILE A 78 3.27 6.29 1.96
CA ILE A 78 2.60 7.30 1.12
C ILE A 78 3.60 8.13 0.32
N GLY A 79 4.71 8.55 0.95
CA GLY A 79 5.78 9.29 0.28
C GLY A 79 6.41 8.49 -0.86
N ARG A 80 6.64 7.19 -0.64
CA ARG A 80 7.21 6.27 -1.64
C ARG A 80 6.25 5.99 -2.78
N MET A 81 4.98 5.71 -2.48
CA MET A 81 3.93 5.51 -3.48
C MET A 81 3.74 6.74 -4.38
N ASN A 82 3.79 7.95 -3.82
CA ASN A 82 3.74 9.17 -4.60
C ASN A 82 4.92 9.31 -5.56
N ARG A 83 6.14 8.96 -5.12
CA ARG A 83 7.32 8.97 -5.98
C ARG A 83 7.21 7.93 -7.11
N GLU A 84 6.76 6.72 -6.78
CA GLU A 84 6.53 5.65 -7.76
C GLU A 84 5.53 6.08 -8.84
N MET A 85 4.45 6.78 -8.45
CA MET A 85 3.50 7.34 -9.41
C MET A 85 4.13 8.41 -10.30
N GLU A 86 4.92 9.32 -9.72
CA GLU A 86 5.63 10.36 -10.48
C GLU A 86 6.62 9.75 -11.49
N GLU A 87 7.37 8.73 -11.10
CA GLU A 87 8.30 8.00 -11.97
C GLU A 87 7.57 7.27 -13.11
N ARG A 88 6.34 6.82 -12.88
CA ARG A 88 5.44 6.25 -13.90
C ARG A 88 4.71 7.28 -14.75
N GLY A 89 4.90 8.58 -14.49
CA GLY A 89 4.20 9.66 -15.21
C GLY A 89 2.72 9.81 -14.82
N LEU A 90 2.31 9.30 -13.66
CA LEU A 90 0.96 9.38 -13.13
C LEU A 90 0.84 10.56 -12.15
N THR A 91 -0.17 11.40 -12.33
CA THR A 91 -0.31 12.68 -11.60
C THR A 91 -1.08 12.59 -10.28
N ALA A 92 -1.53 11.39 -9.88
CA ALA A 92 -2.26 11.21 -8.63
C ALA A 92 -1.32 11.37 -7.43
N ARG A 93 -1.53 12.41 -6.61
CA ARG A 93 -0.86 12.57 -5.32
C ARG A 93 -1.79 12.10 -4.21
N TYR A 94 -1.45 11.00 -3.58
CA TYR A 94 -2.17 10.50 -2.42
C TYR A 94 -1.88 11.41 -1.23
N LYS A 95 -2.96 12.00 -0.71
CA LYS A 95 -2.94 12.79 0.51
C LYS A 95 -3.28 11.89 1.69
N TYR A 96 -2.64 12.14 2.82
CA TYR A 96 -3.09 11.60 4.09
C TYR A 96 -4.40 12.28 4.50
N THR A 97 -5.43 11.48 4.73
CA THR A 97 -6.64 11.88 5.46
C THR A 97 -6.90 10.81 6.51
N ALA A 98 -6.91 11.24 7.77
CA ALA A 98 -7.31 10.43 8.92
C ALA A 98 -8.82 10.16 8.88
#